data_AF-A0A966B1A5-F1
#
_entry.id   AF-A0A966B1A5-F1
#
_cell.length_a   1.000
_cell.length_b   1.000
_cell.length_c   1.000
_cell.angle_alpha   90.00
_cell.angle_beta   90.00
_cell.angle_gamma   90.00
#
_symmetry.space_group_name_H-M   'P 1'
#
loop_
_entity.id
_entity.type
_entity.pdbx_description
1 polymer ?
#
loop_
_entity_poly.entity_id
_entity_poly.type
_entity_poly.pdbx_seq_one_letter_code
_entity_poly.pdbx_strand_id
1 'polypeptide(L)'
;MPGGAISPNAIFINGATVTDELIPKESVWKYLDDGSNQGTLWQSPEFDDSSWEEGRAELGYGDGASGAEGTLLSYGSVGSDKHVTTYFRRTFQVDEASEIMSIDLGLRRDDGAVVYLNGKEIWRSAMPEGEIVFDTLANDGAGGSEESIFHLKEGVSPELLLEGKNTIAVEVHQVARTSSDISFDFEFSVKRPSDPSQFRIEKSTMVRARALNGGNWSPLNEATYTIGEPAGPTNLVISELHYRPLAPSIDEDPEGIYSRTDFEFIEIKNISDSPIHLSGLQFTRGINFDFADSSVIGLGPGQSAVLVEDLSAFMMRYPDTDPSSIIGEFKGNLNNDGELIELRDSTSSLLRSFTYNDKLPWPEGADGTGYSLVLIAPETNPDHALAESWTASRSLHGAPVGNDKAYTFPEWQVLIFNEEQIKDENFSGADADPDFDGLNNFVEYAFGYSPLDRSDQSRFSDLDLVEIEGVQYYVFSYSRWKGVKGVSFTVQISNDLKDWKSGEEYLVPVVGDFESADGSVNKTFRSTIPSNDRKEQFFRLKMVTD
;
A
#
# COMPACT_ATOMS: atom_id res chain seq x y z
N MET A 1 1.03 18.71 18.47
CA MET A 1 1.96 19.85 18.29
C MET A 1 2.94 19.92 19.45
N PRO A 2 4.10 20.58 19.30
CA PRO A 2 4.99 20.87 20.44
C PRO A 2 4.17 21.43 21.61
N GLY A 3 4.35 20.88 22.82
CA GLY A 3 3.60 21.29 24.01
C GLY A 3 2.24 20.60 24.24
N GLY A 4 1.88 19.57 23.46
CA GLY A 4 0.70 18.74 23.74
C GLY A 4 -0.64 19.31 23.26
N ALA A 5 -0.64 20.42 22.53
CA ALA A 5 -1.84 20.91 21.87
C ALA A 5 -2.31 19.94 20.75
N ILE A 6 -3.62 19.88 20.57
CA ILE A 6 -4.30 19.10 19.52
C ILE A 6 -4.00 19.71 18.16
N SER A 7 -3.87 18.87 17.13
CA SER A 7 -3.71 19.33 15.75
C SER A 7 -4.89 20.22 15.36
N PRO A 8 -4.69 21.36 14.67
CA PRO A 8 -5.79 22.16 14.14
C PRO A 8 -6.74 21.36 13.23
N ASN A 9 -6.25 20.28 12.63
CA ASN A 9 -7.00 19.37 11.76
C ASN A 9 -7.51 18.13 12.49
N ALA A 10 -7.46 18.09 13.83
CA ALA A 10 -7.99 16.95 14.57
C ALA A 10 -9.51 16.91 14.48
N ILE A 11 -10.04 15.71 14.26
CA ILE A 11 -11.47 15.44 14.28
C ILE A 11 -11.89 15.23 15.73
N PHE A 12 -12.90 15.96 16.19
CA PHE A 12 -13.50 15.73 17.51
C PHE A 12 -14.59 14.67 17.38
N ILE A 13 -14.34 13.49 17.93
CA ILE A 13 -15.31 12.40 17.99
C ILE A 13 -16.01 12.48 19.34
N ASN A 14 -17.30 12.83 19.32
CA ASN A 14 -18.15 12.78 20.51
C ASN A 14 -18.86 11.43 20.56
N GLY A 15 -18.09 10.35 20.64
CA GLY A 15 -18.60 8.99 20.56
C GLY A 15 -19.27 8.58 21.87
N ALA A 16 -20.56 8.33 21.84
CA ALA A 16 -21.25 7.50 22.83
C ALA A 16 -21.43 6.09 22.25
N THR A 17 -21.74 5.12 23.11
CA THR A 17 -22.32 3.86 22.64
C THR A 17 -23.84 4.01 22.67
N VAL A 18 -24.51 3.57 21.61
CA VAL A 18 -25.96 3.37 21.60
C VAL A 18 -26.24 1.89 21.79
N THR A 19 -27.24 1.57 22.60
CA THR A 19 -27.75 0.21 22.76
C THR A 19 -28.93 0.04 21.83
N ASP A 20 -28.85 -0.96 20.97
CA ASP A 20 -29.88 -1.33 20.02
C ASP A 20 -30.46 -2.69 20.46
N GLU A 21 -31.76 -2.71 20.75
CA GLU A 21 -32.45 -3.88 21.29
C GLU A 21 -33.04 -4.68 20.12
N LEU A 22 -32.38 -5.77 19.75
CA LEU A 22 -32.75 -6.59 18.58
C LEU A 22 -33.82 -7.63 18.92
N ILE A 23 -33.83 -8.11 20.16
CA ILE A 23 -34.91 -8.93 20.72
C ILE A 23 -35.31 -8.30 22.04
N PRO A 24 -36.44 -7.58 22.09
CA PRO A 24 -36.96 -7.07 23.35
C PRO A 24 -37.56 -8.17 24.22
N LYS A 25 -37.69 -7.88 25.52
CA LYS A 25 -38.47 -8.70 26.46
C LYS A 25 -39.89 -8.93 25.96
N GLU A 26 -40.51 -10.02 26.41
CA GLU A 26 -41.87 -10.39 26.03
C GLU A 26 -42.05 -10.55 24.51
N SER A 27 -40.96 -10.93 23.80
CA SER A 27 -40.98 -11.24 22.37
C SER A 27 -41.77 -12.52 22.09
N VAL A 28 -42.19 -12.70 20.84
CA VAL A 28 -42.80 -13.97 20.39
C VAL A 28 -41.71 -14.98 20.03
N TRP A 29 -41.84 -16.19 20.55
CA TRP A 29 -40.90 -17.30 20.32
C TRP A 29 -41.62 -18.49 19.69
N LYS A 30 -40.92 -19.17 18.79
CA LYS A 30 -41.26 -20.55 18.43
C LYS A 30 -40.87 -21.45 19.59
N TYR A 31 -41.71 -22.40 19.96
CA TYR A 31 -41.43 -23.31 21.06
C TYR A 31 -41.86 -24.74 20.78
N LEU A 32 -41.20 -25.68 21.46
CA LEU A 32 -41.53 -27.09 21.47
C LEU A 32 -41.48 -27.63 22.90
N ASP A 33 -42.64 -28.04 23.39
CA ASP A 33 -42.91 -28.44 24.78
C ASP A 33 -43.51 -29.87 24.87
N ASP A 34 -43.26 -30.71 23.86
CA ASP A 34 -43.81 -32.07 23.77
C ASP A 34 -42.91 -33.14 24.42
N GLY A 35 -41.77 -32.72 24.98
CA GLY A 35 -40.79 -33.58 25.64
C GLY A 35 -39.97 -34.47 24.69
N SER A 36 -40.04 -34.24 23.38
CA SER A 36 -39.25 -34.98 22.40
C SER A 36 -37.78 -34.56 22.38
N ASN A 37 -36.88 -35.51 22.13
CA ASN A 37 -35.45 -35.23 21.98
C ASN A 37 -35.17 -34.65 20.58
N GLN A 38 -34.76 -33.38 20.53
CA GLN A 38 -34.45 -32.68 19.29
C GLN A 38 -33.00 -32.85 18.79
N GLY A 39 -32.14 -33.53 19.56
CA GLY A 39 -30.71 -33.61 19.28
C GLY A 39 -30.08 -32.21 19.25
N THR A 40 -29.19 -31.96 18.29
CA THR A 40 -28.48 -30.66 18.15
C THR A 40 -28.83 -29.89 16.88
N LEU A 41 -29.52 -30.51 15.91
CA LEU A 41 -29.83 -29.88 14.62
C LEU A 41 -30.72 -28.64 14.79
N TRP A 42 -31.60 -28.64 15.79
CA TRP A 42 -32.46 -27.51 16.14
C TRP A 42 -31.70 -26.29 16.66
N GLN A 43 -30.38 -26.32 16.84
CA GLN A 43 -29.60 -25.14 17.23
C GLN A 43 -29.17 -24.33 15.99
N SER A 44 -29.17 -24.98 14.82
CA SER A 44 -28.72 -24.40 13.55
C SER A 44 -29.66 -23.31 13.02
N PRO A 45 -29.14 -22.28 12.33
CA PRO A 45 -29.96 -21.30 11.63
C PRO A 45 -30.77 -21.90 10.47
N GLU A 46 -30.33 -23.05 9.92
CA GLU A 46 -30.97 -23.73 8.79
C GLU A 46 -32.10 -24.70 9.21
N PHE A 47 -32.34 -24.85 10.52
CA PHE A 47 -33.40 -25.75 11.01
C PHE A 47 -34.79 -25.18 10.70
N ASP A 48 -35.65 -26.05 10.16
CA ASP A 48 -37.06 -25.74 9.88
C ASP A 48 -37.91 -25.96 11.13
N ASP A 49 -38.26 -24.86 11.80
CA ASP A 49 -39.14 -24.81 12.96
C ASP A 49 -40.59 -24.43 12.59
N SER A 50 -40.98 -24.55 11.33
CA SER A 50 -42.33 -24.17 10.87
C SER A 50 -43.46 -24.96 11.53
N SER A 51 -43.15 -26.16 12.05
CA SER A 51 -44.10 -26.99 12.78
C SER A 51 -44.16 -26.67 14.28
N TRP A 52 -43.31 -25.77 14.79
CA TRP A 52 -43.31 -25.38 16.19
C TRP A 52 -44.40 -24.32 16.43
N GLU A 53 -45.07 -24.44 17.57
CA GLU A 53 -46.05 -23.46 18.01
C GLU A 53 -45.36 -22.12 18.32
N GLU A 54 -46.13 -21.03 18.35
CA GLU A 54 -45.60 -19.70 18.65
C GLU A 54 -46.37 -19.00 19.76
N GLY A 55 -45.65 -18.31 20.64
CA GLY A 55 -46.23 -17.68 21.82
C GLY A 55 -45.43 -16.48 22.29
N ARG A 56 -46.10 -15.50 22.89
CA ARG A 56 -45.46 -14.34 23.52
C ARG A 56 -44.84 -14.77 24.85
N ALA A 57 -43.59 -14.39 25.09
CA ALA A 57 -42.96 -14.52 26.40
C ALA A 57 -43.64 -13.58 27.42
N GLU A 58 -43.65 -13.89 28.71
CA GLU A 58 -43.06 -15.07 29.35
C GLU A 58 -43.77 -16.38 28.95
N LEU A 59 -43.00 -17.40 28.55
CA LEU A 59 -43.54 -18.73 28.26
C LEU A 59 -43.28 -19.63 29.46
N GLY A 60 -44.34 -20.25 30.00
CA GLY A 60 -44.21 -20.96 31.26
C GLY A 60 -45.43 -21.73 31.71
N TYR A 61 -45.35 -22.26 32.92
CA TYR A 61 -46.50 -22.67 33.73
C TYR A 61 -46.14 -22.50 35.21
N GLY A 62 -47.14 -22.34 36.07
CA GLY A 62 -46.99 -22.44 37.52
C GLY A 62 -47.32 -21.17 38.30
N ASP A 63 -47.41 -20.01 37.64
CA ASP A 63 -47.74 -18.73 38.30
C ASP A 63 -49.25 -18.59 38.60
N GLY A 64 -50.08 -19.49 38.06
CA GLY A 64 -51.51 -19.56 38.31
C GLY A 64 -52.34 -18.52 37.52
N ALA A 65 -53.61 -18.34 37.89
CA ALA A 65 -54.57 -17.54 37.10
C ALA A 65 -54.30 -16.01 37.08
N SER A 66 -53.32 -15.56 37.85
CA SER A 66 -52.87 -14.16 37.95
C SER A 66 -51.41 -14.01 37.50
N GLY A 67 -50.85 -15.05 36.88
CA GLY A 67 -49.45 -15.16 36.51
C GLY A 67 -49.01 -14.23 35.39
N ALA A 68 -47.69 -14.16 35.19
CA ALA A 68 -47.07 -13.32 34.18
C ALA A 68 -46.94 -14.03 32.82
N GLU A 69 -47.36 -15.30 32.70
CA GLU A 69 -47.16 -16.08 31.47
C GLU A 69 -48.00 -15.51 30.32
N GLY A 70 -47.31 -14.98 29.31
CA GLY A 70 -47.91 -14.63 28.03
C GLY A 70 -48.34 -15.86 27.22
N THR A 71 -47.69 -17.00 27.46
CA THR A 71 -48.02 -18.30 26.84
C THR A 71 -47.88 -19.44 27.84
N LEU A 72 -48.95 -20.21 28.02
CA LEU A 72 -48.95 -21.41 28.86
C LEU A 72 -48.34 -22.60 28.10
N LEU A 73 -47.31 -23.22 28.69
CA LEU A 73 -46.65 -24.41 28.16
C LEU A 73 -47.25 -25.71 28.72
N SER A 74 -47.17 -26.77 27.93
CA SER A 74 -47.45 -28.15 28.35
C SER A 74 -46.27 -28.72 29.14
N TYR A 75 -46.58 -29.51 30.16
CA TYR A 75 -45.60 -30.35 30.87
C TYR A 75 -45.84 -31.85 30.64
N GLY A 76 -46.73 -32.19 29.70
CA GLY A 76 -47.21 -33.55 29.48
C GLY A 76 -48.41 -33.90 30.36
N SER A 77 -48.79 -35.19 30.38
CA SER A 77 -50.02 -35.64 31.05
C SER A 77 -49.84 -36.04 32.51
N VAL A 78 -48.61 -36.06 33.04
CA VAL A 78 -48.29 -36.59 34.37
C VAL A 78 -47.53 -35.54 35.18
N GLY A 79 -48.19 -34.90 36.14
CA GLY A 79 -47.58 -33.83 36.95
C GLY A 79 -46.41 -34.25 37.84
N SER A 80 -46.21 -35.55 38.08
CA SER A 80 -45.04 -36.10 38.78
C SER A 80 -43.90 -36.55 37.86
N ASP A 81 -44.10 -36.45 36.54
CA ASP A 81 -43.14 -36.84 35.51
C ASP A 81 -43.24 -35.87 34.32
N LYS A 82 -42.90 -34.61 34.59
CA LYS A 82 -42.93 -33.53 33.61
C LYS A 82 -41.76 -33.64 32.62
N HIS A 83 -41.92 -32.99 31.47
CA HIS A 83 -40.83 -32.83 30.51
C HIS A 83 -39.66 -32.08 31.15
N VAL A 84 -38.44 -32.59 30.95
CA VAL A 84 -37.23 -31.97 31.49
C VAL A 84 -36.86 -30.75 30.67
N THR A 85 -36.90 -30.86 29.35
CA THR A 85 -36.47 -29.80 28.43
C THR A 85 -37.64 -29.23 27.63
N THR A 86 -37.64 -27.91 27.52
CA THR A 86 -38.45 -27.16 26.55
C THR A 86 -37.53 -26.35 25.65
N TYR A 87 -37.81 -26.36 24.35
CA TYR A 87 -37.00 -25.68 23.35
C TYR A 87 -37.66 -24.40 22.86
N PHE A 88 -36.86 -23.36 22.62
CA PHE A 88 -37.30 -22.06 22.12
C PHE A 88 -36.41 -21.60 20.97
N ARG A 89 -36.99 -20.99 19.95
CA ARG A 89 -36.28 -20.45 18.78
C ARG A 89 -36.85 -19.11 18.35
N ARG A 90 -35.98 -18.21 17.92
CA ARG A 90 -36.36 -16.94 17.32
C ARG A 90 -35.31 -16.47 16.33
N THR A 91 -35.77 -16.01 15.17
CA THR A 91 -34.92 -15.34 14.19
C THR A 91 -35.05 -13.83 14.31
N PHE A 92 -33.96 -13.11 14.08
CA PHE A 92 -33.90 -11.65 14.09
C PHE A 92 -32.98 -11.14 12.99
N GLN A 93 -33.13 -9.87 12.63
CA GLN A 93 -32.34 -9.22 11.58
C GLN A 93 -31.22 -8.39 12.22
N VAL A 94 -30.04 -8.43 11.63
CA VAL A 94 -28.89 -7.59 11.98
C VAL A 94 -28.46 -6.85 10.72
N ASP A 95 -28.47 -5.53 10.79
CA ASP A 95 -27.91 -4.68 9.76
C ASP A 95 -26.56 -4.11 10.25
N GLU A 96 -25.60 -3.95 9.34
CA GLU A 96 -24.27 -3.39 9.63
C GLU A 96 -23.56 -4.16 10.77
N ALA A 97 -23.50 -5.49 10.66
CA ALA A 97 -22.95 -6.38 11.68
C ALA A 97 -21.49 -6.02 12.03
N SER A 98 -20.72 -5.50 11.06
CA SER A 98 -19.34 -5.04 11.25
C SER A 98 -19.20 -3.83 12.18
N GLU A 99 -20.28 -3.11 12.46
CA GLU A 99 -20.27 -1.94 13.35
C GLU A 99 -20.62 -2.28 14.81
N ILE A 100 -21.01 -3.53 15.08
CA ILE A 100 -21.40 -3.97 16.41
C ILE A 100 -20.14 -4.19 17.26
N MET A 101 -20.07 -3.49 18.39
CA MET A 101 -18.93 -3.52 19.30
C MET A 101 -19.03 -4.64 20.33
N SER A 102 -20.24 -4.93 20.82
CA SER A 102 -20.48 -5.98 21.81
C SER A 102 -21.95 -6.40 21.82
N ILE A 103 -22.20 -7.62 22.31
CA ILE A 103 -23.55 -8.17 22.55
C ILE A 103 -23.77 -8.30 24.06
N ASP A 104 -24.95 -7.89 24.52
CA ASP A 104 -25.45 -8.08 25.87
C ASP A 104 -26.76 -8.87 25.84
N LEU A 105 -26.88 -9.89 26.68
CA LEU A 105 -28.04 -10.76 26.76
C LEU A 105 -28.69 -10.65 28.13
N GLY A 106 -30.00 -10.85 28.17
CA GLY A 106 -30.73 -11.12 29.39
C GLY A 106 -31.59 -12.37 29.22
N LEU A 107 -31.64 -13.21 30.25
CA LEU A 107 -32.45 -14.43 30.27
C LEU A 107 -33.18 -14.55 31.60
N ARG A 108 -34.50 -14.70 31.53
CA ARG A 108 -35.32 -15.25 32.61
C ARG A 108 -35.51 -16.73 32.35
N ARG A 109 -35.16 -17.57 33.32
CA ARG A 109 -35.17 -19.02 33.21
C ARG A 109 -35.51 -19.68 34.53
N ASP A 110 -36.27 -20.75 34.47
CA ASP A 110 -36.52 -21.67 35.57
C ASP A 110 -36.58 -23.10 35.02
N ASP A 111 -35.67 -24.03 35.35
CA ASP A 111 -34.61 -23.93 36.38
C ASP A 111 -33.22 -23.57 35.80
N GLY A 112 -32.82 -24.19 34.68
CA GLY A 112 -31.53 -24.01 34.00
C GLY A 112 -31.69 -23.80 32.50
N ALA A 113 -30.68 -23.28 31.81
CA ALA A 113 -30.77 -23.06 30.36
C ALA A 113 -29.42 -23.06 29.63
N VAL A 114 -29.48 -23.38 28.34
CA VAL A 114 -28.37 -23.22 27.39
C VAL A 114 -28.85 -22.39 26.19
N VAL A 115 -28.06 -21.37 25.82
CA VAL A 115 -28.36 -20.41 24.77
C VAL A 115 -27.36 -20.55 23.63
N TYR A 116 -27.88 -20.59 22.41
CA TYR A 116 -27.13 -20.71 21.17
C TYR A 116 -27.42 -19.51 20.26
N LEU A 117 -26.37 -18.96 19.64
CA LEU A 117 -26.47 -18.00 18.53
C LEU A 117 -25.89 -18.67 17.29
N ASN A 118 -26.71 -18.77 16.24
CA ASN A 118 -26.32 -19.36 14.96
C ASN A 118 -25.65 -20.75 15.11
N GLY A 119 -26.17 -21.58 16.03
CA GLY A 119 -25.66 -22.93 16.29
C GLY A 119 -24.45 -23.00 17.23
N LYS A 120 -23.91 -21.88 17.73
CA LYS A 120 -22.82 -21.87 18.70
C LYS A 120 -23.35 -21.57 20.10
N GLU A 121 -22.99 -22.42 21.08
CA GLU A 121 -23.29 -22.14 22.50
C GLU A 121 -22.59 -20.85 22.92
N ILE A 122 -23.35 -19.86 23.39
CA ILE A 122 -22.84 -18.57 23.85
C ILE A 122 -23.00 -18.39 25.35
N TRP A 123 -23.91 -19.13 25.98
CA TRP A 123 -24.17 -19.00 27.40
C TRP A 123 -24.87 -20.23 27.98
N ARG A 124 -24.41 -20.61 29.17
CA ARG A 124 -24.97 -21.65 30.03
C ARG A 124 -25.32 -21.02 31.37
N SER A 125 -26.57 -21.18 31.83
CA SER A 125 -27.05 -20.66 33.12
C SER A 125 -27.63 -21.81 33.95
N ALA A 126 -27.08 -22.05 35.14
CA ALA A 126 -27.50 -23.13 36.05
C ALA A 126 -27.55 -24.55 35.44
N MET A 127 -26.70 -24.85 34.45
CA MET A 127 -26.57 -26.19 33.86
C MET A 127 -25.18 -26.78 34.17
N PRO A 128 -25.05 -28.12 34.27
CA PRO A 128 -23.78 -28.79 34.57
C PRO A 128 -22.72 -28.52 33.49
N GLU A 129 -21.44 -28.72 33.80
CA GLU A 129 -20.39 -28.78 32.78
C GLU A 129 -20.51 -30.06 31.94
N GLY A 130 -19.94 -30.04 30.72
CA GLY A 130 -19.94 -31.19 29.82
C GLY A 130 -21.04 -31.16 28.76
N GLU A 131 -21.28 -32.32 28.14
CA GLU A 131 -22.32 -32.51 27.13
C GLU A 131 -23.72 -32.38 27.78
N ILE A 132 -24.56 -31.52 27.20
CA ILE A 132 -25.95 -31.38 27.59
C ILE A 132 -26.82 -32.16 26.60
N VAL A 133 -27.67 -33.01 27.14
CA VAL A 133 -28.68 -33.78 26.41
C VAL A 133 -30.07 -33.48 26.98
N PHE A 134 -31.14 -33.79 26.24
CA PHE A 134 -32.52 -33.41 26.58
C PHE A 134 -33.07 -33.90 27.93
N ASP A 135 -32.41 -34.85 28.60
CA ASP A 135 -32.78 -35.33 29.94
C ASP A 135 -31.79 -34.90 31.02
N THR A 136 -30.81 -34.06 30.66
CA THR A 136 -29.90 -33.42 31.62
C THR A 136 -30.69 -32.47 32.51
N LEU A 137 -30.53 -32.60 33.82
CA LEU A 137 -31.18 -31.71 34.79
C LEU A 137 -30.32 -30.46 35.03
N ALA A 138 -30.98 -29.37 35.42
CA ALA A 138 -30.32 -28.19 35.95
C ALA A 138 -29.54 -28.51 37.23
N ASN A 139 -28.52 -27.72 37.55
CA ASN A 139 -27.69 -27.91 38.76
C ASN A 139 -28.45 -27.54 40.04
N ASP A 140 -29.23 -26.47 39.99
CA ASP A 140 -29.96 -25.89 41.10
C ASP A 140 -31.33 -25.44 40.59
N GLY A 141 -32.34 -25.55 41.45
CA GLY A 141 -33.67 -25.04 41.13
C GLY A 141 -33.76 -23.53 41.33
N ALA A 142 -34.49 -22.82 40.46
CA ALA A 142 -34.76 -21.42 40.70
C ALA A 142 -35.72 -21.30 41.90
N GLY A 143 -35.48 -20.31 42.76
CA GLY A 143 -36.25 -20.14 44.00
C GLY A 143 -36.54 -18.68 44.29
N GLY A 144 -37.81 -18.32 44.47
CA GLY A 144 -38.22 -17.01 44.97
C GLY A 144 -37.88 -15.88 44.00
N SER A 145 -36.95 -14.97 44.35
CA SER A 145 -36.64 -13.85 43.45
C SER A 145 -35.86 -14.26 42.19
N GLU A 146 -35.19 -15.43 42.20
CA GLU A 146 -34.44 -15.89 41.02
C GLU A 146 -35.34 -16.23 39.83
N GLU A 147 -36.56 -16.70 40.09
CA GLU A 147 -37.57 -17.04 39.07
C GLU A 147 -38.07 -15.80 38.30
N SER A 148 -37.93 -14.61 38.89
CA SER A 148 -38.51 -13.36 38.36
C SER A 148 -37.48 -12.37 37.78
N ILE A 149 -36.18 -12.67 37.87
CA ILE A 149 -35.13 -11.76 37.38
C ILE A 149 -34.62 -12.16 35.99
N PHE A 150 -34.07 -11.18 35.29
CA PHE A 150 -33.21 -11.43 34.15
C PHE A 150 -31.77 -11.61 34.64
N HIS A 151 -31.21 -12.79 34.39
CA HIS A 151 -29.78 -13.01 34.48
C HIS A 151 -29.12 -12.31 33.29
N LEU A 152 -27.98 -11.64 33.50
CA LEU A 152 -27.31 -10.87 32.46
C LEU A 152 -26.02 -11.54 32.01
N LYS A 153 -25.76 -11.48 30.71
CA LYS A 153 -24.51 -11.92 30.09
C LYS A 153 -23.98 -10.82 29.17
N GLU A 154 -22.95 -10.13 29.62
CA GLU A 154 -22.30 -9.06 28.85
C GLU A 154 -21.10 -9.58 28.07
N GLY A 155 -20.75 -8.86 27.00
CA GLY A 155 -19.48 -9.05 26.28
C GLY A 155 -19.41 -10.33 25.44
N VAL A 156 -20.55 -10.79 24.90
CA VAL A 156 -20.53 -11.88 23.90
C VAL A 156 -19.91 -11.33 22.60
N SER A 157 -19.06 -12.15 21.96
CA SER A 157 -18.31 -11.73 20.77
C SER A 157 -19.24 -11.42 19.59
N PRO A 158 -19.14 -10.24 18.96
CA PRO A 158 -19.96 -9.86 17.81
C PRO A 158 -19.59 -10.62 16.53
N GLU A 159 -18.43 -11.28 16.47
CA GLU A 159 -18.00 -12.11 15.32
C GLU A 159 -18.94 -13.31 15.05
N LEU A 160 -19.86 -13.61 15.97
CA LEU A 160 -20.86 -14.65 15.83
C LEU A 160 -22.12 -14.20 15.06
N LEU A 161 -22.28 -12.89 14.86
CA LEU A 161 -23.38 -12.33 14.10
C LEU A 161 -23.10 -12.44 12.61
N LEU A 162 -24.16 -12.74 11.87
CA LEU A 162 -24.18 -12.67 10.42
C LEU A 162 -24.82 -11.35 9.99
N GLU A 163 -24.34 -10.76 8.90
CA GLU A 163 -25.12 -9.72 8.23
C GLU A 163 -26.44 -10.34 7.76
N GLY A 164 -27.56 -9.74 8.16
CA GLY A 164 -28.89 -10.23 7.86
C GLY A 164 -29.49 -11.13 8.93
N LYS A 165 -30.03 -12.28 8.52
CA LYS A 165 -30.81 -13.17 9.38
C LYS A 165 -29.91 -13.92 10.38
N ASN A 166 -30.24 -13.80 11.66
CA ASN A 166 -29.61 -14.52 12.77
C ASN A 166 -30.65 -15.34 13.54
N THR A 167 -30.21 -16.35 14.29
CA THR A 167 -31.09 -17.23 15.08
C THR A 167 -30.57 -17.36 16.51
N ILE A 168 -31.45 -17.10 17.48
CA ILE A 168 -31.29 -17.56 18.87
C ILE A 168 -32.08 -18.85 19.06
N ALA A 169 -31.42 -19.83 19.67
CA ALA A 169 -32.03 -21.07 20.11
C ALA A 169 -31.74 -21.26 21.61
N VAL A 170 -32.73 -21.65 22.41
CA VAL A 170 -32.60 -21.85 23.85
C VAL A 170 -33.25 -23.15 24.25
N GLU A 171 -32.56 -23.94 25.08
CA GLU A 171 -33.16 -25.06 25.80
C GLU A 171 -33.22 -24.71 27.29
N VAL A 172 -34.41 -24.80 27.88
CA VAL A 172 -34.62 -24.64 29.32
C VAL A 172 -34.82 -26.03 29.91
N HIS A 173 -34.13 -26.31 31.01
CA HIS A 173 -34.09 -27.60 31.68
C HIS A 173 -34.56 -27.47 33.12
N GLN A 174 -35.41 -28.40 33.54
CA GLN A 174 -35.86 -28.53 34.92
C GLN A 174 -34.78 -29.16 35.81
N VAL A 175 -34.73 -28.78 37.09
CA VAL A 175 -33.92 -29.43 38.12
C VAL A 175 -34.50 -30.79 38.52
N ALA A 176 -35.82 -30.95 38.38
CA ALA A 176 -36.51 -32.21 38.63
C ALA A 176 -37.76 -32.38 37.74
N ARG A 177 -38.10 -33.63 37.44
CA ARG A 177 -39.37 -33.98 36.74
C ARG A 177 -40.63 -33.63 37.56
N THR A 178 -40.46 -33.18 38.79
CA THR A 178 -41.52 -32.72 39.69
C THR A 178 -41.49 -31.20 39.91
N SER A 179 -40.65 -30.43 39.20
CA SER A 179 -40.61 -28.96 39.29
C SER A 179 -42.03 -28.39 39.15
N SER A 180 -42.37 -27.38 39.98
CA SER A 180 -43.72 -26.80 40.04
C SER A 180 -44.07 -26.03 38.77
N ASP A 181 -43.07 -25.39 38.20
CA ASP A 181 -43.11 -24.29 37.26
C ASP A 181 -42.02 -24.43 36.19
N ILE A 182 -42.13 -23.61 35.15
CA ILE A 182 -41.08 -23.29 34.19
C ILE A 182 -41.34 -21.86 33.72
N SER A 183 -40.28 -21.10 33.46
CA SER A 183 -40.36 -19.71 32.99
C SER A 183 -39.29 -19.45 31.95
N PHE A 184 -39.64 -18.77 30.86
CA PHE A 184 -38.72 -18.35 29.82
C PHE A 184 -39.08 -16.96 29.27
N ASP A 185 -38.10 -16.05 29.32
CA ASP A 185 -38.06 -14.82 28.52
C ASP A 185 -36.60 -14.45 28.22
N PHE A 186 -36.35 -13.80 27.09
CA PHE A 186 -35.00 -13.51 26.64
C PHE A 186 -34.93 -12.18 25.89
N GLU A 187 -33.91 -11.38 26.22
CA GLU A 187 -33.57 -10.13 25.55
C GLU A 187 -32.18 -10.21 24.91
N PHE A 188 -32.02 -9.60 23.74
CA PHE A 188 -30.78 -9.51 22.99
C PHE A 188 -30.55 -8.07 22.56
N SER A 189 -29.47 -7.48 23.06
CA SER A 189 -29.08 -6.10 22.72
C SER A 189 -27.64 -6.05 22.21
N VAL A 190 -27.37 -5.07 21.35
CA VAL A 190 -26.04 -4.82 20.80
C VAL A 190 -25.60 -3.39 21.08
N LYS A 191 -24.30 -3.18 21.29
CA LYS A 191 -23.72 -1.84 21.41
C LYS A 191 -23.09 -1.43 20.09
N ARG A 192 -23.47 -0.25 19.60
CA ARG A 192 -22.91 0.38 18.40
C ARG A 192 -22.28 1.73 18.74
N PRO A 193 -21.35 2.24 17.93
CA PRO A 193 -20.98 3.65 18.00
C PRO A 193 -22.21 4.52 17.70
N SER A 194 -22.37 5.63 18.43
CA SER A 194 -23.47 6.57 18.22
C SER A 194 -23.40 7.31 16.87
N ASP A 195 -22.24 7.28 16.21
CA ASP A 195 -22.04 7.81 14.86
C ASP A 195 -20.87 7.05 14.18
N PRO A 196 -21.14 5.96 13.45
CA PRO A 196 -20.11 5.17 12.76
C PRO A 196 -19.43 5.94 11.62
N SER A 197 -20.06 7.01 11.11
CA SER A 197 -19.56 7.79 9.98
C SER A 197 -18.44 8.78 10.33
N GLN A 198 -18.20 9.04 11.61
CA GLN A 198 -17.26 10.08 12.05
C GLN A 198 -15.79 9.76 11.80
N PHE A 199 -15.42 8.50 11.57
CA PHE A 199 -14.02 8.12 11.42
C PHE A 199 -13.81 6.83 10.63
N ARG A 200 -13.51 6.97 9.33
CA ARG A 200 -13.11 5.86 8.46
C ARG A 200 -11.62 5.95 8.12
N ILE A 201 -10.90 4.85 8.28
CA ILE A 201 -9.52 4.71 7.85
C ILE A 201 -9.54 3.99 6.49
N GLU A 202 -9.20 4.69 5.41
CA GLU A 202 -9.22 4.14 4.04
C GLU A 202 -7.81 3.81 3.51
N LYS A 203 -6.79 4.32 4.19
CA LYS A 203 -5.37 4.02 3.93
C LYS A 203 -4.64 3.76 5.25
N SER A 204 -3.52 3.05 5.19
CA SER A 204 -2.65 2.87 6.35
C SER A 204 -2.42 4.22 7.03
N THR A 205 -2.79 4.34 8.31
CA THR A 205 -2.83 5.61 9.04
C THR A 205 -2.32 5.42 10.46
N MET A 206 -1.41 6.30 10.89
CA MET A 206 -1.08 6.47 12.31
C MET A 206 -2.13 7.39 12.94
N VAL A 207 -2.93 6.83 13.83
CA VAL A 207 -3.95 7.55 14.57
C VAL A 207 -3.37 8.01 15.90
N ARG A 208 -3.51 9.30 16.19
CA ARG A 208 -3.12 9.90 17.46
C ARG A 208 -4.36 10.46 18.14
N ALA A 209 -4.66 10.00 19.35
CA ALA A 209 -5.88 10.32 20.07
C ALA A 209 -5.61 10.76 21.51
N ARG A 210 -6.48 11.64 22.02
CA ARG A 210 -6.55 12.06 23.43
C ARG A 210 -8.02 12.19 23.82
N ALA A 211 -8.35 11.84 25.06
CA ALA A 211 -9.67 12.06 25.63
C ALA A 211 -9.69 13.34 26.47
N LEU A 212 -10.77 14.12 26.39
CA LEU A 212 -11.00 15.29 27.25
C LEU A 212 -11.99 14.92 28.35
N ASN A 213 -11.60 15.08 29.62
CA ASN A 213 -12.50 14.93 30.75
C ASN A 213 -12.35 16.12 31.72
N GLY A 214 -13.46 16.83 31.97
CA GLY A 214 -13.48 17.96 32.92
C GLY A 214 -12.46 19.06 32.60
N GLY A 215 -12.18 19.29 31.30
CA GLY A 215 -11.19 20.27 30.85
C GLY A 215 -9.74 19.77 30.81
N ASN A 216 -9.47 18.53 31.23
CA ASN A 216 -8.14 17.92 31.21
C ASN A 216 -8.02 16.88 30.09
N TRP A 217 -6.94 16.97 29.31
CA TRP A 217 -6.62 15.99 28.27
C TRP A 217 -5.83 14.81 28.84
N SER A 218 -6.20 13.57 28.50
CA SER A 218 -5.42 12.35 28.74
C SER A 218 -4.02 12.45 28.12
N PRO A 219 -3.02 11.61 28.44
CA PRO A 219 -1.83 11.47 27.60
C PRO A 219 -2.15 11.16 26.12
N LEU A 220 -1.23 11.49 25.22
CA LEU A 220 -1.32 11.10 23.82
C LEU A 220 -1.22 9.58 23.72
N ASN A 221 -2.21 8.96 23.08
CA ASN A 221 -2.12 7.58 22.64
C ASN A 221 -1.98 7.57 21.13
N GLU A 222 -1.19 6.62 20.63
CA GLU A 222 -0.97 6.42 19.21
C GLU A 222 -1.12 4.94 18.87
N ALA A 223 -1.72 4.68 17.71
CA ALA A 223 -1.88 3.36 17.15
C ALA A 223 -1.75 3.46 15.62
N THR A 224 -1.00 2.54 15.04
CA THR A 224 -0.85 2.42 13.59
C THR A 224 -1.84 1.38 13.09
N TYR A 225 -2.71 1.81 12.18
CA TYR A 225 -3.61 0.93 11.46
C TYR A 225 -3.05 0.73 10.05
N THR A 226 -2.70 -0.50 9.71
CA THR A 226 -2.25 -0.87 8.37
C THR A 226 -3.43 -1.39 7.55
N ILE A 227 -3.49 -0.98 6.29
CA ILE A 227 -4.48 -1.43 5.31
C ILE A 227 -3.75 -2.02 4.12
N GLY A 228 -4.30 -3.10 3.58
CA GLY A 228 -3.74 -3.81 2.44
C GLY A 228 -2.84 -4.97 2.84
N GLU A 229 -2.35 -5.67 1.84
CA GLU A 229 -1.41 -6.78 2.01
C GLU A 229 -0.01 -6.25 2.37
N PRO A 230 0.86 -7.06 3.00
CA PRO A 230 2.24 -6.68 3.20
C PRO A 230 2.94 -6.45 1.87
N ALA A 231 3.80 -5.43 1.83
CA ALA A 231 4.74 -5.26 0.74
C ALA A 231 5.63 -6.50 0.61
N GLY A 232 5.84 -6.94 -0.62
CA GLY A 232 6.46 -8.20 -0.97
C GLY A 232 6.98 -8.22 -2.41
N PRO A 233 7.70 -9.28 -2.81
CA PRO A 233 8.47 -9.28 -4.05
C PRO A 233 7.63 -9.21 -5.33
N THR A 234 6.32 -9.43 -5.24
CA THR A 234 5.39 -9.39 -6.37
C THR A 234 4.59 -8.10 -6.47
N ASN A 235 4.64 -7.21 -5.46
CA ASN A 235 3.80 -6.01 -5.39
C ASN A 235 4.58 -4.70 -5.13
N LEU A 236 5.84 -4.76 -4.73
CA LEU A 236 6.69 -3.59 -4.50
C LEU A 236 8.00 -3.68 -5.30
N VAL A 237 8.34 -2.63 -6.04
CA VAL A 237 9.61 -2.51 -6.78
C VAL A 237 10.40 -1.30 -6.31
N ILE A 238 11.72 -1.30 -6.53
CA ILE A 238 12.53 -0.08 -6.60
C ILE A 238 12.42 0.44 -8.02
N SER A 239 11.84 1.61 -8.22
CA SER A 239 11.49 2.16 -9.54
C SER A 239 12.50 3.19 -10.04
N GLU A 240 13.23 3.84 -9.13
CA GLU A 240 14.23 4.84 -9.48
C GLU A 240 15.36 4.85 -8.44
N LEU A 241 16.60 5.03 -8.90
CA LEU A 241 17.80 5.08 -8.08
C LEU A 241 18.73 6.19 -8.60
N HIS A 242 18.99 7.21 -7.80
CA HIS A 242 19.90 8.29 -8.16
C HIS A 242 21.17 8.20 -7.33
N TYR A 243 22.12 7.37 -7.77
CA TYR A 243 23.33 7.02 -7.02
C TYR A 243 24.49 8.00 -7.20
N ARG A 244 24.45 8.83 -8.25
CA ARG A 244 25.45 9.88 -8.50
C ARG A 244 24.80 11.14 -9.06
N PRO A 245 24.10 11.94 -8.23
CA PRO A 245 23.45 13.17 -8.67
C PRO A 245 24.43 14.22 -9.17
N LEU A 246 23.95 15.24 -9.91
CA LEU A 246 24.77 16.43 -10.16
C LEU A 246 25.06 17.17 -8.84
N ALA A 247 26.22 17.83 -8.81
CA ALA A 247 26.56 18.76 -7.74
C ALA A 247 25.49 19.87 -7.63
N PRO A 248 25.27 20.46 -6.43
CA PRO A 248 24.40 21.62 -6.31
C PRO A 248 24.90 22.77 -7.18
N SER A 249 23.96 23.44 -7.85
CA SER A 249 24.22 24.76 -8.43
C SER A 249 24.47 25.78 -7.32
N ILE A 250 25.07 26.92 -7.67
CA ILE A 250 25.31 28.00 -6.71
C ILE A 250 24.02 28.61 -6.12
N ASP A 251 22.90 28.47 -6.83
CA ASP A 251 21.60 28.95 -6.38
C ASP A 251 20.93 27.97 -5.41
N GLU A 252 21.11 26.66 -5.65
CA GLU A 252 20.64 25.60 -4.74
C GLU A 252 21.44 25.57 -3.43
N ASP A 253 22.74 25.90 -3.49
CA ASP A 253 23.63 25.90 -2.34
C ASP A 253 24.61 27.10 -2.34
N PRO A 254 24.11 28.32 -2.04
CA PRO A 254 24.94 29.52 -2.02
C PRO A 254 25.98 29.51 -0.90
N GLU A 255 25.79 28.68 0.13
CA GLU A 255 26.69 28.57 1.27
C GLU A 255 27.74 27.45 1.09
N GLY A 256 27.59 26.60 0.06
CA GLY A 256 28.49 25.48 -0.21
C GLY A 256 28.46 24.41 0.88
N ILE A 257 27.30 24.20 1.50
CA ILE A 257 27.10 23.24 2.61
C ILE A 257 26.73 21.84 2.13
N TYR A 258 26.21 21.72 0.91
CA TYR A 258 25.78 20.47 0.30
C TYR A 258 26.81 19.96 -0.71
N SER A 259 26.84 18.65 -0.84
CA SER A 259 27.60 17.91 -1.83
C SER A 259 26.64 17.18 -2.76
N ARG A 260 27.18 16.54 -3.81
CA ARG A 260 26.36 15.78 -4.75
C ARG A 260 25.65 14.58 -4.09
N THR A 261 26.21 14.00 -3.03
CA THR A 261 25.63 12.81 -2.37
C THR A 261 24.37 13.18 -1.60
N ASP A 262 24.30 14.39 -1.03
CA ASP A 262 23.13 14.86 -0.27
C ASP A 262 21.81 14.86 -1.10
N PHE A 263 21.90 14.76 -2.43
CA PHE A 263 20.76 14.66 -3.35
C PHE A 263 20.46 13.23 -3.82
N GLU A 264 21.13 12.22 -3.29
CA GLU A 264 20.88 10.81 -3.60
C GLU A 264 19.51 10.38 -3.08
N PHE A 265 18.85 9.52 -3.85
CA PHE A 265 17.55 8.98 -3.46
C PHE A 265 17.28 7.58 -4.02
N ILE A 266 16.36 6.87 -3.36
CA ILE A 266 15.78 5.61 -3.81
C ILE A 266 14.25 5.76 -3.84
N GLU A 267 13.63 5.55 -5.00
CA GLU A 267 12.17 5.46 -5.12
C GLU A 267 11.70 4.00 -5.05
N ILE A 268 10.65 3.77 -4.28
CA ILE A 268 9.87 2.53 -4.31
C ILE A 268 8.46 2.77 -4.86
N LYS A 269 7.88 1.76 -5.50
CA LYS A 269 6.56 1.83 -6.12
C LYS A 269 5.72 0.59 -5.84
N ASN A 270 4.47 0.81 -5.45
CA ASN A 270 3.45 -0.24 -5.44
C ASN A 270 2.97 -0.50 -6.87
N ILE A 271 3.21 -1.70 -7.37
CA ILE A 271 2.84 -2.11 -8.73
C ILE A 271 1.54 -2.92 -8.79
N SER A 272 0.89 -3.14 -7.64
CA SER A 272 -0.39 -3.84 -7.57
C SER A 272 -1.59 -2.90 -7.72
N ASP A 273 -2.77 -3.50 -7.91
CA ASP A 273 -4.07 -2.81 -7.97
C ASP A 273 -4.69 -2.59 -6.58
N SER A 274 -3.99 -2.98 -5.52
CA SER A 274 -4.44 -2.97 -4.14
C SER A 274 -3.48 -2.16 -3.26
N PRO A 275 -3.95 -1.54 -2.16
CA PRO A 275 -3.05 -0.90 -1.22
C PRO A 275 -2.10 -1.93 -0.58
N ILE A 276 -0.89 -1.50 -0.24
CA ILE A 276 0.10 -2.29 0.50
C ILE A 276 0.60 -1.52 1.72
N HIS A 277 1.03 -2.22 2.76
CA HIS A 277 1.71 -1.62 3.91
C HIS A 277 3.21 -1.89 3.91
N LEU A 278 4.01 -0.92 4.37
CA LEU A 278 5.48 -0.96 4.35
C LEU A 278 6.08 -1.41 5.70
N SER A 279 5.24 -1.80 6.65
CA SER A 279 5.67 -2.15 8.01
C SER A 279 6.66 -3.32 8.01
N GLY A 280 7.77 -3.12 8.73
CA GLY A 280 8.81 -4.13 8.92
C GLY A 280 9.75 -4.33 7.74
N LEU A 281 9.67 -3.49 6.70
CA LEU A 281 10.69 -3.45 5.66
C LEU A 281 12.00 -2.87 6.19
N GLN A 282 13.12 -3.32 5.62
CA GLN A 282 14.44 -2.77 5.94
C GLN A 282 15.38 -2.83 4.75
N PHE A 283 16.09 -1.74 4.48
CA PHE A 283 17.27 -1.75 3.63
C PHE A 283 18.49 -2.22 4.42
N THR A 284 19.12 -3.31 3.98
CA THR A 284 20.25 -3.96 4.70
C THR A 284 21.58 -3.89 3.95
N ARG A 285 21.56 -3.51 2.66
CA ARG A 285 22.74 -3.29 1.80
C ARG A 285 22.45 -2.13 0.84
N GLY A 286 23.49 -1.42 0.42
CA GLY A 286 23.36 -0.11 -0.23
C GLY A 286 23.30 0.96 0.84
N ILE A 287 22.07 1.30 1.20
CA ILE A 287 21.75 2.22 2.30
C ILE A 287 21.31 1.45 3.56
N ASN A 288 21.23 2.16 4.68
CA ASN A 288 20.61 1.66 5.91
C ASN A 288 19.36 2.47 6.24
N PHE A 289 18.20 1.80 6.26
CA PHE A 289 16.93 2.40 6.65
C PHE A 289 15.97 1.33 7.18
N ASP A 290 15.37 1.59 8.34
CA ASP A 290 14.31 0.77 8.93
C ASP A 290 12.97 1.49 8.74
N PHE A 291 11.99 0.82 8.13
CA PHE A 291 10.68 1.42 7.89
C PHE A 291 9.86 1.61 9.17
N ALA A 292 10.35 1.16 10.33
CA ALA A 292 9.86 1.61 11.64
C ALA A 292 10.01 3.12 11.84
N ASP A 293 11.02 3.74 11.23
CA ASP A 293 11.27 5.19 11.26
C ASP A 293 10.57 5.94 10.11
N SER A 294 9.83 5.22 9.27
CA SER A 294 9.18 5.78 8.08
C SER A 294 8.02 6.71 8.43
N SER A 295 7.97 7.85 7.73
CA SER A 295 6.78 8.72 7.71
C SER A 295 5.68 8.19 6.79
N VAL A 296 6.01 7.27 5.88
CA VAL A 296 5.09 6.61 4.94
C VAL A 296 4.89 5.15 5.35
N ILE A 297 3.69 4.81 5.80
CA ILE A 297 3.38 3.48 6.34
C ILE A 297 2.68 2.54 5.35
N GLY A 298 2.28 3.05 4.19
CA GLY A 298 1.65 2.28 3.12
C GLY A 298 1.52 3.07 1.82
N LEU A 299 1.33 2.35 0.73
CA LEU A 299 1.18 2.90 -0.62
C LEU A 299 -0.14 2.44 -1.23
N GLY A 300 -0.90 3.37 -1.82
CA GLY A 300 -2.04 3.03 -2.67
C GLY A 300 -1.62 2.35 -3.97
N PRO A 301 -2.58 1.82 -4.76
CA PRO A 301 -2.30 1.23 -6.06
C PRO A 301 -1.54 2.18 -6.98
N GLY A 302 -0.42 1.73 -7.56
CA GLY A 302 0.40 2.53 -8.47
C GLY A 302 1.21 3.67 -7.83
N GLN A 303 1.09 3.88 -6.51
CA GLN A 303 1.73 4.99 -5.80
C GLN A 303 3.24 4.73 -5.57
N SER A 304 4.05 5.78 -5.71
CA SER A 304 5.47 5.79 -5.37
C SER A 304 5.75 6.57 -4.07
N ALA A 305 6.87 6.28 -3.43
CA ALA A 305 7.43 7.06 -2.33
C ALA A 305 8.97 6.97 -2.36
N VAL A 306 9.65 7.96 -1.78
CA VAL A 306 11.09 8.15 -1.92
C VAL A 306 11.82 8.20 -0.58
N LEU A 307 12.96 7.50 -0.48
CA LEU A 307 13.95 7.69 0.58
C LEU A 307 15.05 8.61 0.06
N VAL A 308 15.55 9.52 0.90
CA VAL A 308 16.51 10.56 0.53
C VAL A 308 17.72 10.53 1.45
N GLU A 309 18.88 11.03 1.02
CA GLU A 309 20.06 11.13 1.91
C GLU A 309 19.91 12.28 2.91
N ASP A 310 19.66 13.50 2.41
CA ASP A 310 19.37 14.69 3.19
C ASP A 310 18.06 15.32 2.73
N LEU A 311 17.10 15.45 3.65
CA LEU A 311 15.77 15.98 3.34
C LEU A 311 15.82 17.44 2.92
N SER A 312 16.72 18.23 3.50
CA SER A 312 16.80 19.66 3.22
C SER A 312 17.39 19.89 1.83
N ALA A 313 18.48 19.21 1.48
CA ALA A 313 19.07 19.23 0.15
C ALA A 313 18.07 18.73 -0.90
N PHE A 314 17.42 17.59 -0.65
CA PHE A 314 16.40 17.05 -1.55
C PHE A 314 15.27 18.06 -1.80
N MET A 315 14.72 18.69 -0.76
CA MET A 315 13.64 19.67 -0.91
C MET A 315 14.07 20.97 -1.59
N MET A 316 15.36 21.34 -1.57
CA MET A 316 15.88 22.45 -2.36
C MET A 316 15.79 22.17 -3.86
N ARG A 317 16.13 20.94 -4.28
CA ARG A 317 16.08 20.51 -5.69
C ARG A 317 14.69 20.12 -6.17
N TYR A 318 13.88 19.54 -5.30
CA TYR A 318 12.52 19.08 -5.62
C TYR A 318 11.45 19.74 -4.74
N PRO A 319 11.31 21.08 -4.78
CA PRO A 319 10.44 21.84 -3.86
C PRO A 319 8.95 21.51 -3.99
N ASP A 320 8.54 20.98 -5.14
CA ASP A 320 7.15 20.60 -5.43
C ASP A 320 6.82 19.15 -4.99
N THR A 321 7.78 18.41 -4.45
CA THR A 321 7.54 17.04 -3.95
C THR A 321 6.59 17.07 -2.76
N ASP A 322 5.52 16.28 -2.81
CA ASP A 322 4.61 16.13 -1.68
C ASP A 322 5.37 15.50 -0.49
N PRO A 323 5.51 16.20 0.65
CA PRO A 323 6.24 15.68 1.81
C PRO A 323 5.65 14.36 2.34
N SER A 324 4.38 14.06 2.06
CA SER A 324 3.74 12.79 2.44
C SER A 324 4.16 11.59 1.58
N SER A 325 4.95 11.82 0.52
CA SER A 325 5.59 10.78 -0.30
C SER A 325 7.06 10.55 0.08
N ILE A 326 7.59 11.31 1.04
CA ILE A 326 8.96 11.13 1.54
C ILE A 326 8.94 10.16 2.72
N ILE A 327 9.57 9.01 2.54
CA ILE A 327 9.65 7.92 3.50
C ILE A 327 10.50 8.35 4.70
N GLY A 328 11.66 8.94 4.44
CA GLY A 328 12.59 9.42 5.45
C GLY A 328 14.02 9.55 4.91
N GLU A 329 14.93 9.96 5.80
CA GLU A 329 16.35 10.07 5.51
C GLU A 329 17.06 8.74 5.79
N PHE A 330 17.71 8.16 4.78
CA PHE A 330 18.54 6.98 4.98
C PHE A 330 19.91 7.33 5.56
N LYS A 331 20.66 6.31 5.99
CA LYS A 331 22.04 6.44 6.45
C LYS A 331 23.01 5.69 5.53
N GLY A 332 24.22 6.22 5.43
CA GLY A 332 25.15 5.83 4.37
C GLY A 332 24.89 6.62 3.11
N ASN A 333 25.60 6.28 2.05
CA ASN A 333 25.49 6.85 0.72
C ASN A 333 25.60 5.70 -0.29
N LEU A 334 25.07 5.91 -1.48
CA LEU A 334 25.19 5.00 -2.60
C LEU A 334 26.62 5.08 -3.17
N ASN A 335 27.12 3.95 -3.66
CA ASN A 335 28.44 3.87 -4.28
C ASN A 335 28.37 4.29 -5.76
N ASN A 336 29.16 5.28 -6.13
CA ASN A 336 29.29 5.76 -7.50
C ASN A 336 29.76 4.68 -8.50
N ASP A 337 30.50 3.67 -8.05
CA ASP A 337 31.01 2.58 -8.92
C ASP A 337 30.06 1.36 -8.98
N GLY A 338 28.89 1.45 -8.34
CA GLY A 338 27.96 0.33 -8.17
C GLY A 338 28.10 -0.43 -6.86
N GLU A 339 26.99 -0.99 -6.40
CA GLU A 339 26.94 -1.87 -5.22
C GLU A 339 25.67 -2.73 -5.16
N LEU A 340 25.62 -3.62 -4.17
CA LEU A 340 24.45 -4.45 -3.89
C LEU A 340 23.41 -3.66 -3.08
N ILE A 341 22.20 -3.56 -3.63
CA ILE A 341 21.01 -3.10 -2.90
C ILE A 341 20.27 -4.32 -2.35
N GLU A 342 19.91 -4.30 -1.06
CA GLU A 342 19.05 -5.32 -0.46
C GLU A 342 17.90 -4.68 0.34
N LEU A 343 16.68 -5.03 -0.02
CA LEU A 343 15.45 -4.74 0.72
C LEU A 343 14.88 -6.05 1.26
N ARG A 344 14.59 -6.11 2.56
CA ARG A 344 14.06 -7.27 3.27
C ARG A 344 12.72 -6.97 3.93
N ASP A 345 11.94 -8.00 4.18
CA ASP A 345 10.72 -7.93 4.98
C ASP A 345 10.96 -8.18 6.48
N SER A 346 9.88 -8.13 7.26
CA SER A 346 9.90 -8.34 8.72
C SER A 346 10.38 -9.73 9.16
N THR A 347 10.36 -10.71 8.26
CA THR A 347 10.89 -12.07 8.48
C THR A 347 12.35 -12.21 8.06
N SER A 348 12.99 -11.11 7.63
CA SER A 348 14.31 -11.05 7.01
C SER A 348 14.40 -11.73 5.63
N SER A 349 13.26 -12.04 5.00
CA SER A 349 13.23 -12.60 3.65
C SER A 349 13.56 -11.52 2.62
N LEU A 350 14.25 -11.91 1.55
CA LEU A 350 14.64 -10.98 0.49
C LEU A 350 13.42 -10.57 -0.34
N LEU A 351 13.24 -9.25 -0.43
CA LEU A 351 12.19 -8.62 -1.21
C LEU A 351 12.75 -8.12 -2.54
N ARG A 352 13.88 -7.41 -2.49
CA ARG A 352 14.69 -7.05 -3.65
C ARG A 352 16.18 -7.24 -3.34
N SER A 353 16.92 -7.73 -4.33
CA SER A 353 18.38 -7.90 -4.25
C SER A 353 18.98 -7.79 -5.65
N PHE A 354 19.74 -6.74 -5.91
CA PHE A 354 20.42 -6.54 -7.19
C PHE A 354 21.66 -5.67 -7.02
N THR A 355 22.62 -5.83 -7.94
CA THR A 355 23.82 -4.99 -7.99
C THR A 355 23.76 -4.12 -9.23
N TYR A 356 23.71 -2.80 -9.04
CA TYR A 356 23.82 -1.85 -10.15
C TYR A 356 25.29 -1.56 -10.48
N ASN A 357 25.55 -0.95 -11.63
CA ASN A 357 26.89 -0.56 -12.06
C ASN A 357 26.85 0.77 -12.84
N ASP A 358 28.01 1.41 -12.94
CA ASP A 358 28.26 2.67 -13.66
C ASP A 358 28.66 2.48 -15.13
N LYS A 359 28.84 1.22 -15.56
CA LYS A 359 29.34 0.88 -16.90
C LYS A 359 28.40 -0.01 -17.67
N LEU A 360 28.52 0.03 -18.99
CA LEU A 360 27.82 -0.89 -19.88
C LEU A 360 27.92 -2.35 -19.40
N PRO A 361 26.80 -3.10 -19.38
CA PRO A 361 25.53 -2.77 -20.02
C PRO A 361 24.57 -1.87 -19.20
N TRP A 362 24.95 -1.39 -18.02
CA TRP A 362 24.14 -0.46 -17.23
C TRP A 362 24.14 0.97 -17.82
N PRO A 363 23.11 1.79 -17.55
CA PRO A 363 23.07 3.16 -18.03
C PRO A 363 24.16 4.08 -17.49
N GLU A 364 25.18 4.32 -18.32
CA GLU A 364 26.29 5.26 -18.00
C GLU A 364 25.79 6.70 -17.84
N GLY A 365 24.64 7.06 -18.42
CA GLY A 365 24.02 8.38 -18.23
C GLY A 365 23.53 8.62 -16.79
N ALA A 366 23.35 7.58 -16.00
CA ALA A 366 23.06 7.73 -14.57
C ALA A 366 24.33 7.97 -13.72
N ASP A 367 25.52 7.93 -14.34
CA ASP A 367 26.81 8.07 -13.66
C ASP A 367 27.29 9.53 -13.59
N GLY A 368 26.54 10.38 -12.92
CA GLY A 368 27.06 11.71 -12.57
C GLY A 368 26.76 12.83 -13.55
N THR A 369 26.16 12.54 -14.70
CA THR A 369 25.67 13.58 -15.63
C THR A 369 24.28 14.11 -15.27
N GLY A 370 23.74 13.69 -14.12
CA GLY A 370 22.51 14.22 -13.52
C GLY A 370 21.25 13.43 -13.78
N TYR A 371 21.32 12.35 -14.54
CA TYR A 371 20.20 11.44 -14.71
C TYR A 371 20.23 10.34 -13.65
N SER A 372 19.09 9.71 -13.39
CA SER A 372 18.94 8.60 -12.46
C SER A 372 18.75 7.28 -13.22
N LEU A 373 18.92 6.15 -12.55
CA LEU A 373 18.49 4.85 -13.07
C LEU A 373 16.99 4.70 -12.87
N VAL A 374 16.24 4.47 -13.95
CA VAL A 374 14.78 4.28 -13.95
C VAL A 374 14.45 2.87 -14.42
N LEU A 375 13.60 2.17 -13.67
CA LEU A 375 13.14 0.84 -14.03
C LEU A 375 12.13 0.91 -15.20
N ILE A 376 12.37 0.12 -16.24
CA ILE A 376 11.52 0.07 -17.44
C ILE A 376 10.26 -0.74 -17.14
N ALA A 377 9.08 -0.16 -17.43
CA ALA A 377 7.78 -0.82 -17.26
C ALA A 377 7.61 -1.52 -15.89
N PRO A 378 7.75 -0.77 -14.77
CA PRO A 378 7.77 -1.33 -13.41
C PRO A 378 6.55 -2.20 -13.09
N GLU A 379 5.38 -1.90 -13.68
CA GLU A 379 4.15 -2.65 -13.55
C GLU A 379 4.24 -4.12 -14.04
N THR A 380 5.23 -4.42 -14.89
CA THR A 380 5.50 -5.78 -15.35
C THR A 380 6.40 -6.58 -14.41
N ASN A 381 6.91 -5.92 -13.35
CA ASN A 381 7.86 -6.47 -12.39
C ASN A 381 9.10 -7.11 -13.04
N PRO A 382 9.86 -6.34 -13.85
CA PRO A 382 11.07 -6.86 -14.50
C PRO A 382 12.14 -7.22 -13.47
N ASP A 383 13.11 -8.04 -13.87
CA ASP A 383 14.22 -8.44 -13.00
C ASP A 383 15.21 -7.28 -12.81
N HIS A 384 15.25 -6.72 -11.59
CA HIS A 384 16.17 -5.64 -11.19
C HIS A 384 17.65 -5.98 -11.39
N ALA A 385 18.03 -7.26 -11.44
CA ALA A 385 19.42 -7.68 -11.63
C ALA A 385 19.88 -7.61 -13.10
N LEU A 386 18.96 -7.43 -14.04
CA LEU A 386 19.27 -7.29 -15.46
C LEU A 386 19.42 -5.81 -15.82
N ALA A 387 20.56 -5.43 -16.40
CA ALA A 387 20.81 -4.06 -16.84
C ALA A 387 19.78 -3.57 -17.88
N GLU A 388 19.27 -4.47 -18.73
CA GLU A 388 18.21 -4.19 -19.72
C GLU A 388 16.84 -3.85 -19.10
N SER A 389 16.67 -4.04 -17.79
CA SER A 389 15.50 -3.58 -17.05
C SER A 389 15.58 -2.10 -16.67
N TRP A 390 16.72 -1.44 -16.90
CA TRP A 390 16.99 -0.07 -16.46
C TRP A 390 17.35 0.84 -17.63
N THR A 391 16.90 2.09 -17.57
CA THR A 391 17.30 3.17 -18.48
C THR A 391 17.78 4.36 -17.66
N ALA A 392 18.60 5.23 -18.25
CA ALA A 392 18.76 6.57 -17.68
C ALA A 392 17.42 7.32 -17.74
N SER A 393 17.14 8.17 -16.74
CA SER A 393 15.98 9.07 -16.77
C SER A 393 16.02 9.98 -17.98
N ARG A 394 14.85 10.46 -18.41
CA ARG A 394 14.70 11.53 -19.40
C ARG A 394 14.79 12.90 -18.73
N SER A 395 14.32 12.98 -17.49
CA SER A 395 14.43 14.17 -16.67
C SER A 395 15.85 14.32 -16.14
N LEU A 396 16.46 15.48 -16.40
CA LEU A 396 17.61 15.95 -15.63
C LEU A 396 17.23 16.04 -14.15
N HIS A 397 18.10 15.55 -13.27
CA HIS A 397 17.86 15.29 -11.84
C HIS A 397 16.88 14.14 -11.54
N GLY A 398 16.55 13.30 -12.52
CA GLY A 398 15.55 12.25 -12.33
C GLY A 398 14.13 12.81 -12.14
N ALA A 399 13.21 11.97 -11.68
CA ALA A 399 11.81 12.32 -11.48
C ALA A 399 11.21 11.66 -10.24
N PRO A 400 11.77 11.91 -9.04
CA PRO A 400 11.30 11.25 -7.81
C PRO A 400 9.82 11.53 -7.59
N VAL A 401 9.06 10.45 -7.39
CA VAL A 401 7.60 10.37 -7.25
C VAL A 401 6.81 11.08 -8.36
N GLY A 402 7.46 11.34 -9.50
CA GLY A 402 6.96 12.15 -10.59
C GLY A 402 6.81 11.35 -11.89
N ASN A 403 6.71 12.08 -13.00
CA ASN A 403 6.70 11.50 -14.33
C ASN A 403 8.00 11.84 -15.05
N ASP A 404 8.72 10.80 -15.47
CA ASP A 404 9.92 10.96 -16.28
C ASP A 404 9.59 11.62 -17.64
N LYS A 405 10.19 12.78 -17.91
CA LYS A 405 9.85 13.62 -19.08
C LYS A 405 11.10 14.14 -19.78
N ALA A 406 11.03 14.25 -21.10
CA ALA A 406 12.11 14.81 -21.94
C ALA A 406 11.96 16.33 -22.07
N TYR A 407 13.07 17.06 -22.00
CA TYR A 407 13.13 18.52 -22.07
C TYR A 407 13.62 19.03 -23.43
N THR A 408 13.11 20.19 -23.87
CA THR A 408 13.68 20.99 -24.98
C THR A 408 14.94 21.75 -24.52
N PHE A 409 15.77 22.23 -25.44
CA PHE A 409 16.99 22.98 -25.08
C PHE A 409 16.70 24.19 -24.16
N PRO A 410 15.69 25.05 -24.43
CA PRO A 410 15.39 26.17 -23.52
C PRO A 410 14.91 25.74 -22.14
N GLU A 411 14.14 24.64 -22.04
CA GLU A 411 13.72 24.09 -20.76
C GLU A 411 14.92 23.56 -19.97
N TRP A 412 15.86 22.88 -20.64
CA TRP A 412 17.10 22.39 -20.05
C TRP A 412 18.00 23.53 -19.56
N GLN A 413 18.12 24.64 -20.30
CA GLN A 413 18.90 25.80 -19.87
C GLN A 413 18.40 26.38 -18.55
N VAL A 414 17.07 26.43 -18.34
CA VAL A 414 16.45 26.93 -17.10
C VAL A 414 16.71 26.00 -15.92
N LEU A 415 16.92 24.71 -16.17
CA LEU A 415 17.23 23.74 -15.11
C LEU A 415 18.69 23.79 -14.68
N ILE A 416 19.60 24.05 -15.63
CA ILE A 416 21.05 24.04 -15.38
C ILE A 416 21.57 25.40 -14.91
N PHE A 417 21.08 26.49 -15.52
CA PHE A 417 21.63 27.83 -15.32
C PHE A 417 20.71 28.68 -14.47
N ASN A 418 21.31 29.46 -13.58
CA ASN A 418 20.55 30.42 -12.79
C ASN A 418 20.08 31.65 -13.58
N GLU A 419 19.27 32.49 -12.94
CA GLU A 419 18.70 33.68 -13.55
C GLU A 419 19.73 34.70 -14.07
N GLU A 420 20.96 34.70 -13.56
CA GLU A 420 22.02 35.59 -14.05
C GLU A 420 22.78 34.97 -15.22
N GLN A 421 23.15 33.69 -15.10
CA GLN A 421 23.84 32.91 -16.14
C GLN A 421 22.99 32.79 -17.41
N ILE A 422 21.68 32.60 -17.28
CA ILE A 422 20.77 32.51 -18.43
C ILE A 422 20.68 33.81 -19.23
N LYS A 423 21.09 34.95 -18.64
CA LYS A 423 21.15 36.26 -19.32
C LYS A 423 22.47 36.47 -20.06
N ASP A 424 23.51 35.68 -19.77
CA ASP A 424 24.79 35.72 -20.49
C ASP A 424 24.84 34.64 -21.57
N GLU A 425 24.64 35.06 -22.82
CA GLU A 425 24.67 34.18 -23.99
C GLU A 425 26.04 33.50 -24.20
N ASN A 426 27.15 34.10 -23.71
CA ASN A 426 28.47 33.48 -23.81
C ASN A 426 28.71 32.40 -22.73
N PHE A 427 27.77 32.25 -21.79
CA PHE A 427 27.83 31.24 -20.74
C PHE A 427 26.75 30.18 -20.94
N SER A 428 25.49 30.59 -21.10
CA SER A 428 24.35 29.66 -21.21
C SER A 428 23.91 29.40 -22.64
N GLY A 429 24.38 30.18 -23.62
CA GLY A 429 23.98 30.05 -25.02
C GLY A 429 24.40 28.72 -25.65
N ALA A 430 23.78 28.37 -26.77
CA ALA A 430 24.01 27.08 -27.47
C ALA A 430 25.49 26.84 -27.84
N ASP A 431 26.23 27.90 -28.19
CA ASP A 431 27.63 27.83 -28.60
C ASP A 431 28.63 28.07 -27.45
N ALA A 432 28.14 28.31 -26.23
CA ALA A 432 28.98 28.51 -25.07
C ALA A 432 29.50 27.18 -24.51
N ASP A 433 30.69 27.24 -23.92
CA ASP A 433 31.41 26.11 -23.30
C ASP A 433 31.93 26.63 -21.95
N PRO A 434 31.08 26.58 -20.89
CA PRO A 434 31.39 27.24 -19.62
C PRO A 434 32.42 26.51 -18.76
N ASP A 435 32.59 25.20 -18.92
CA ASP A 435 33.56 24.39 -18.17
C ASP A 435 34.86 24.09 -18.94
N PHE A 436 34.94 24.50 -20.22
CA PHE A 436 36.12 24.42 -21.08
C PHE A 436 36.59 22.99 -21.33
N ASP A 437 35.64 22.08 -21.54
CA ASP A 437 35.87 20.69 -21.94
C ASP A 437 35.90 20.52 -23.47
N GLY A 438 35.46 21.55 -24.22
CA GLY A 438 35.41 21.59 -25.68
C GLY A 438 34.06 21.18 -26.27
N LEU A 439 33.07 20.90 -25.45
CA LEU A 439 31.68 20.65 -25.81
C LEU A 439 30.87 21.91 -25.50
N ASN A 440 30.10 22.37 -26.48
CA ASN A 440 29.21 23.49 -26.24
C ASN A 440 27.89 23.01 -25.62
N ASN A 441 27.18 23.92 -24.96
CA ASN A 441 25.92 23.63 -24.27
C ASN A 441 24.91 22.88 -25.15
N PHE A 442 24.89 23.13 -26.47
CA PHE A 442 23.97 22.42 -27.36
C PHE A 442 24.37 20.95 -27.58
N VAL A 443 25.67 20.67 -27.69
CA VAL A 443 26.21 19.30 -27.73
C VAL A 443 25.94 18.60 -26.41
N GLU A 444 26.24 19.28 -25.29
CA GLU A 444 25.97 18.82 -23.93
C GLU A 444 24.52 18.39 -23.77
N TYR A 445 23.59 19.28 -24.10
CA TYR A 445 22.16 18.98 -24.12
C TYR A 445 21.79 17.82 -25.05
N ALA A 446 22.31 17.80 -26.28
CA ALA A 446 21.97 16.79 -27.29
C ALA A 446 22.45 15.38 -26.90
N PHE A 447 23.47 15.31 -26.05
CA PHE A 447 24.10 14.08 -25.57
C PHE A 447 24.01 13.89 -24.05
N GLY A 448 23.17 14.66 -23.35
CA GLY A 448 22.88 14.50 -21.91
C GLY A 448 24.12 14.54 -21.02
N TYR A 449 25.07 15.40 -21.35
CA TYR A 449 26.24 15.73 -20.54
C TYR A 449 25.99 17.00 -19.73
N SER A 450 26.91 17.29 -18.80
CA SER A 450 26.80 18.43 -17.90
C SER A 450 27.73 19.57 -18.34
N PRO A 451 27.20 20.77 -18.67
CA PRO A 451 28.01 21.91 -19.11
C PRO A 451 28.83 22.55 -17.97
N LEU A 452 28.73 22.01 -16.76
CA LEU A 452 29.44 22.44 -15.56
C LEU A 452 30.40 21.37 -15.05
N ASP A 453 30.53 20.22 -15.74
CA ASP A 453 31.42 19.12 -15.34
C ASP A 453 32.46 18.81 -16.42
N ARG A 454 33.64 19.42 -16.23
CA ARG A 454 34.80 19.25 -17.11
C ARG A 454 35.31 17.80 -17.25
N SER A 455 34.82 16.86 -16.44
CA SER A 455 35.24 15.46 -16.52
C SER A 455 34.59 14.67 -17.66
N ASP A 456 33.62 15.26 -18.36
CA ASP A 456 32.95 14.70 -19.54
C ASP A 456 33.93 14.57 -20.74
N GLN A 457 34.77 13.52 -20.70
CA GLN A 457 35.75 13.27 -21.76
C GLN A 457 35.10 12.60 -22.98
N SER A 458 34.62 13.46 -23.89
CA SER A 458 34.09 13.21 -25.23
C SER A 458 34.38 11.83 -25.87
N ARG A 459 33.34 10.98 -25.94
CA ARG A 459 33.14 10.00 -27.05
C ARG A 459 31.66 9.79 -27.36
N PHE A 460 30.93 10.87 -27.67
CA PHE A 460 29.57 10.76 -28.19
C PHE A 460 29.50 10.16 -29.61
N SER A 461 30.64 10.11 -30.32
CA SER A 461 30.78 9.47 -31.62
C SER A 461 32.07 8.68 -31.73
N ASP A 462 32.04 7.66 -32.58
CA ASP A 462 33.17 6.78 -32.86
C ASP A 462 33.33 6.57 -34.37
N LEU A 463 34.56 6.33 -34.81
CA LEU A 463 34.90 6.07 -36.20
C LEU A 463 35.73 4.78 -36.28
N ASP A 464 35.19 3.77 -36.96
CA ASP A 464 35.80 2.46 -37.09
C ASP A 464 35.83 1.98 -38.55
N LEU A 465 36.42 0.81 -38.79
CA LEU A 465 36.42 0.10 -40.07
C LEU A 465 35.62 -1.19 -39.96
N VAL A 466 34.77 -1.45 -40.95
CA VAL A 466 34.12 -2.75 -41.13
C VAL A 466 34.59 -3.41 -42.42
N GLU A 467 34.84 -4.72 -42.38
CA GLU A 467 35.14 -5.51 -43.57
C GLU A 467 33.87 -6.22 -44.06
N ILE A 468 33.55 -6.05 -45.34
CA ILE A 468 32.40 -6.67 -46.00
C ILE A 468 32.90 -7.28 -47.30
N GLU A 469 32.77 -8.60 -47.43
CA GLU A 469 33.24 -9.36 -48.60
C GLU A 469 34.71 -9.08 -48.97
N GLY A 470 35.57 -8.88 -47.97
CA GLY A 470 37.00 -8.58 -48.15
C GLY A 470 37.31 -7.12 -48.50
N VAL A 471 36.34 -6.23 -48.44
CA VAL A 471 36.50 -4.79 -48.68
C VAL A 471 36.24 -4.01 -47.39
N GLN A 472 37.16 -3.12 -47.02
CA GLN A 472 37.04 -2.27 -45.84
C GLN A 472 36.27 -0.99 -46.13
N TYR A 473 35.42 -0.58 -45.19
CA TYR A 473 34.65 0.66 -45.24
C TYR A 473 34.73 1.39 -43.91
N TYR A 474 34.76 2.72 -43.95
CA TYR A 474 34.61 3.54 -42.74
C TYR A 474 33.18 3.47 -42.22
N VAL A 475 33.06 3.42 -40.90
CA VAL A 475 31.80 3.39 -40.16
C VAL A 475 31.83 4.46 -39.09
N PHE A 476 30.85 5.35 -39.12
CA PHE A 476 30.63 6.38 -38.12
C PHE A 476 29.47 5.97 -37.22
N SER A 477 29.73 5.93 -35.91
CA SER A 477 28.73 5.63 -34.89
C SER A 477 28.53 6.83 -33.98
N TYR A 478 27.33 7.00 -33.45
CA TYR A 478 27.08 7.89 -32.32
C TYR A 478 25.98 7.31 -31.42
N SER A 479 26.10 7.58 -30.11
CA SER A 479 25.07 7.22 -29.12
C SER A 479 24.36 8.47 -28.65
N ARG A 480 23.03 8.45 -28.57
CA ARG A 480 22.25 9.57 -28.02
C ARG A 480 21.26 9.10 -26.98
N TRP A 481 20.99 9.96 -25.99
CA TRP A 481 19.95 9.67 -24.99
C TRP A 481 18.54 9.92 -25.53
N LYS A 482 17.57 9.22 -24.93
CA LYS A 482 16.13 9.40 -25.20
C LYS A 482 15.52 10.62 -24.49
N GLY A 483 16.22 11.21 -23.52
CA GLY A 483 15.77 12.38 -22.76
C GLY A 483 15.74 13.69 -23.54
N VAL A 484 16.29 13.71 -24.75
CA VAL A 484 16.44 14.91 -25.57
C VAL A 484 15.26 15.08 -26.53
N LYS A 485 14.61 16.24 -26.48
CA LYS A 485 13.42 16.57 -27.30
C LYS A 485 13.71 17.69 -28.30
N GLY A 486 13.36 17.45 -29.57
CA GLY A 486 13.44 18.47 -30.61
C GLY A 486 14.85 18.65 -31.19
N VAL A 487 15.69 17.61 -31.15
CA VAL A 487 16.98 17.58 -31.83
C VAL A 487 16.96 16.51 -32.92
N SER A 488 17.26 16.92 -34.15
CA SER A 488 17.48 16.03 -35.28
C SER A 488 18.97 15.84 -35.56
N PHE A 489 19.36 14.60 -35.83
CA PHE A 489 20.74 14.19 -36.05
C PHE A 489 20.92 13.69 -37.48
N THR A 490 21.90 14.22 -38.20
CA THR A 490 22.23 13.81 -39.57
C THR A 490 23.73 13.59 -39.71
N VAL A 491 24.15 12.35 -39.97
CA VAL A 491 25.55 12.07 -40.31
C VAL A 491 25.83 12.61 -41.71
N GLN A 492 26.95 13.32 -41.85
CA GLN A 492 27.41 13.84 -43.14
C GLN A 492 28.83 13.38 -43.41
N ILE A 493 29.10 13.13 -44.69
CA ILE A 493 30.42 12.76 -45.21
C ILE A 493 30.90 13.80 -46.22
N SER A 494 32.20 14.07 -46.22
CA SER A 494 32.86 14.96 -47.17
C SER A 494 34.19 14.39 -47.61
N ASN A 495 34.68 14.83 -48.77
CA ASN A 495 36.00 14.48 -49.29
C ASN A 495 36.98 15.67 -49.25
N ASP A 496 36.52 16.87 -48.89
CA ASP A 496 37.30 18.10 -48.99
C ASP A 496 37.00 19.12 -47.87
N LEU A 497 36.23 18.70 -46.87
CA LEU A 497 35.73 19.52 -45.75
C LEU A 497 34.80 20.68 -46.16
N LYS A 498 34.43 20.80 -47.44
CA LYS A 498 33.58 21.87 -47.96
C LYS A 498 32.24 21.33 -48.42
N ASP A 499 32.25 20.31 -49.28
CA ASP A 499 31.05 19.70 -49.82
C ASP A 499 30.62 18.54 -48.93
N TRP A 500 29.59 18.77 -48.12
CA TRP A 500 29.03 17.78 -47.19
C TRP A 500 27.79 17.11 -47.78
N LYS A 501 27.77 15.77 -47.77
CA LYS A 501 26.70 14.93 -48.29
C LYS A 501 26.09 14.07 -47.19
N SER A 502 24.83 13.71 -47.32
CA SER A 502 24.10 12.84 -46.40
C SER A 502 23.07 12.01 -47.17
N GLY A 503 22.53 10.98 -46.53
CA GLY A 503 21.55 10.06 -47.12
C GLY A 503 22.17 8.77 -47.65
N GLU A 504 21.31 7.81 -47.99
CA GLU A 504 21.67 6.41 -48.28
C GLU A 504 22.60 6.21 -49.48
N GLU A 505 22.66 7.18 -50.40
CA GLU A 505 23.61 7.18 -51.53
C GLU A 505 25.07 7.27 -51.05
N TYR A 506 25.32 7.90 -49.90
CA TYR A 506 26.65 8.16 -49.36
C TYR A 506 26.92 7.38 -48.07
N LEU A 507 25.89 7.18 -47.26
CA LEU A 507 25.97 6.61 -45.92
C LEU A 507 24.84 5.60 -45.71
N VAL A 508 25.19 4.32 -45.63
CA VAL A 508 24.25 3.22 -45.46
C VAL A 508 24.18 2.85 -43.97
N PRO A 509 22.99 2.80 -43.35
CA PRO A 509 22.83 2.25 -42.01
C PRO A 509 23.34 0.80 -41.99
N VAL A 510 24.33 0.50 -41.12
CA VAL A 510 24.95 -0.85 -41.07
C VAL A 510 24.01 -1.85 -40.44
N VAL A 511 23.24 -1.38 -39.45
CA VAL A 511 22.19 -2.12 -38.78
C VAL A 511 21.10 -1.13 -38.36
N GLY A 512 19.88 -1.62 -38.08
CA GLY A 512 18.79 -0.75 -37.62
C GLY A 512 19.17 0.01 -36.35
N ASP A 513 18.43 1.09 -36.03
CA ASP A 513 18.56 1.80 -34.75
C ASP A 513 18.54 0.77 -33.62
N PHE A 514 19.66 0.63 -32.90
CA PHE A 514 19.71 -0.23 -31.74
C PHE A 514 19.54 0.62 -30.51
N GLU A 515 18.41 0.38 -29.85
CA GLU A 515 18.30 0.77 -28.46
C GLU A 515 19.22 -0.14 -27.65
N SER A 516 20.23 0.47 -27.06
CA SER A 516 21.08 -0.17 -26.08
C SER A 516 20.25 -0.48 -24.84
N ALA A 517 20.70 -1.46 -24.05
CA ALA A 517 20.07 -1.81 -22.79
C ALA A 517 19.94 -0.61 -21.83
N ASP A 518 20.81 0.40 -21.97
CA ASP A 518 20.80 1.63 -21.18
C ASP A 518 19.76 2.70 -21.59
N GLY A 519 18.94 2.41 -22.61
CA GLY A 519 17.98 3.36 -23.17
C GLY A 519 18.59 4.42 -24.10
N SER A 520 19.92 4.38 -24.34
CA SER A 520 20.55 5.15 -25.41
C SER A 520 20.21 4.53 -26.78
N VAL A 521 20.19 5.38 -27.81
CA VAL A 521 20.00 4.95 -29.20
C VAL A 521 21.33 5.07 -29.93
N ASN A 522 21.94 3.91 -30.20
CA ASN A 522 23.14 3.81 -31.00
C ASN A 522 22.78 3.79 -32.49
N LYS A 523 23.41 4.69 -33.25
CA LYS A 523 23.27 4.74 -34.70
C LYS A 523 24.62 4.58 -35.39
N THR A 524 24.66 3.72 -36.40
CA THR A 524 25.88 3.34 -37.11
C THR A 524 25.69 3.45 -38.62
N PHE A 525 26.54 4.25 -39.27
CA PHE A 525 26.49 4.55 -40.70
C PHE A 525 27.81 4.18 -41.37
N ARG A 526 27.76 3.33 -42.39
CA ARG A 526 28.92 2.98 -43.21
C ARG A 526 28.96 3.83 -44.48
N SER A 527 30.14 4.30 -44.84
CA SER A 527 30.38 4.90 -46.15
C SER A 527 30.02 3.93 -47.28
N THR A 528 29.47 4.45 -48.38
CA THR A 528 29.32 3.66 -49.63
C THR A 528 30.63 3.50 -50.38
N ILE A 529 31.68 4.23 -49.98
CA ILE A 529 32.99 4.24 -50.66
C ILE A 529 33.98 3.40 -49.84
N PRO A 530 34.63 2.39 -50.43
CA PRO A 530 35.71 1.64 -49.78
C PRO A 530 36.80 2.55 -49.23
N SER A 531 37.37 2.20 -48.07
CA SER A 531 38.44 2.97 -47.43
C SER A 531 39.68 3.11 -48.32
N ASN A 532 39.95 2.12 -49.17
CA ASN A 532 41.11 2.10 -50.07
C ASN A 532 40.91 2.90 -51.36
N ASP A 533 39.67 3.22 -51.73
CA ASP A 533 39.34 3.90 -52.99
C ASP A 533 39.50 5.42 -52.89
N ARG A 534 39.64 5.97 -51.68
CA ARG A 534 39.89 7.39 -51.44
C ARG A 534 40.86 7.61 -50.30
N LYS A 535 41.79 8.54 -50.51
CA LYS A 535 42.85 8.85 -49.54
C LYS A 535 42.34 9.52 -48.26
N GLU A 536 41.24 10.28 -48.33
CA GLU A 536 40.69 11.03 -47.20
C GLU A 536 39.15 11.04 -47.29
N GLN A 537 38.50 10.64 -46.20
CA GLN A 537 37.05 10.76 -46.00
C GLN A 537 36.84 11.44 -44.63
N PHE A 538 35.99 12.46 -44.59
CA PHE A 538 35.70 13.23 -43.38
C PHE A 538 34.25 13.01 -42.98
N PHE A 539 34.01 12.79 -41.68
CA PHE A 539 32.68 12.60 -41.12
C PHE A 539 32.38 13.74 -40.16
N ARG A 540 31.11 14.15 -40.11
CA ARG A 540 30.60 15.00 -39.03
C ARG A 540 29.16 14.63 -38.72
N LEU A 541 28.75 14.94 -37.51
CA LEU A 541 27.36 14.88 -37.10
C LEU A 541 26.76 16.28 -37.17
N LYS A 542 25.74 16.47 -37.99
CA LYS A 542 24.96 17.71 -38.01
C LYS A 542 23.78 17.55 -37.06
N MET A 543 23.68 18.45 -36.09
CA MET A 543 22.57 18.54 -35.14
C MET A 543 21.76 19.80 -35.44
N VAL A 544 20.43 19.68 -35.41
CA VAL A 544 19.53 20.81 -35.67
C VAL A 544 18.36 20.74 -34.69
N THR A 545 18.05 21.85 -34.04
CA THR A 545 16.84 22.00 -33.24
C THR A 545 15.63 22.17 -34.16
N ASP A 546 14.51 21.53 -33.82
CA ASP A 546 13.23 21.66 -34.55
C ASP A 546 12.64 23.08 -34.49
#